data_AF-A0A4Q5NKD0-F1
#
_entry.id   AF-A0A4Q5NKD0-F1
#
_cell.length_a   1.000
_cell.length_b   1.000
_cell.length_c   1.000
_cell.angle_alpha   90.00
_cell.angle_beta   90.00
_cell.angle_gamma   90.00
#
_symmetry.space_group_name_H-M   'P 1'
#
loop_
_entity.id
_entity.type
_entity.pdbx_description
1 polymer ?
#
loop_
_entity_poly.entity_id
_entity_poly.type
_entity_poly.pdbx_seq_one_letter_code
_entity_poly.pdbx_strand_id
1 'polypeptide(L)'
;QLPRTLPEEGTKGEENSPTKRALVGKSDANFRQFDMTYADSDAWKLLNISAAPKQMATYGKNADPSRVSAWKREFDEFVKNGNLPAFSMLRLPRDHTSGTTEGASSPRAMVADNDYAVGQIVETISNSPYWKSSAIVIVEDDAQNGYDHVDAHRSIAFVISPFIERGTHYDRFGNTDSALRTIELLLGLPPMNAYDAGAAPLAVFGSRANNTEPYKAIMPARDIIAEVNTPSAPQARESALILNPLKEESGPDEKLNEILWRSVKGNAPIPQRQHFLFAATEADDDDD
;
A
#
# COMPACT_ATOMS: atom_id res chain seq x y z
N GLN A 1 -17.90 18.82 4.45
CA GLN A 1 -16.79 19.26 3.58
C GLN A 1 -16.51 20.72 3.87
N LEU A 2 -15.38 21.02 4.51
CA LEU A 2 -14.90 22.40 4.55
C LEU A 2 -14.47 22.77 3.12
N PRO A 3 -15.00 23.86 2.53
CA PRO A 3 -14.60 24.27 1.20
C PRO A 3 -13.12 24.70 1.24
N ARG A 4 -12.31 24.04 0.40
CA ARG A 4 -10.89 24.30 0.17
C ARG A 4 -10.73 25.73 -0.37
N THR A 5 -10.30 26.67 0.48
CA THR A 5 -10.24 28.12 0.20
C THR A 5 -8.90 28.76 0.55
N LEU A 6 -7.91 28.00 1.03
CA LEU A 6 -6.59 28.56 1.34
C LEU A 6 -5.66 28.62 0.11
N PRO A 7 -4.77 29.62 0.00
CA PRO A 7 -3.85 29.80 -1.14
C PRO A 7 -2.88 28.63 -1.39
N GLU A 8 -2.60 27.82 -0.36
CA GLU A 8 -1.77 26.61 -0.43
C GLU A 8 -2.50 25.37 -1.02
N GLU A 9 -3.82 25.40 -1.12
CA GLU A 9 -4.65 24.22 -1.44
C GLU A 9 -4.91 24.06 -2.95
N GLY A 10 -4.09 23.22 -3.60
CA GLY A 10 -4.36 22.50 -4.86
C GLY A 10 -5.02 23.24 -6.03
N THR A 11 -5.57 22.45 -6.97
CA THR A 11 -6.41 22.92 -8.09
C THR A 11 -7.86 22.51 -7.85
N LYS A 12 -8.81 23.45 -8.01
CA LYS A 12 -10.25 23.14 -7.99
C LYS A 12 -10.62 22.39 -9.28
N GLY A 13 -11.32 21.24 -9.17
CA GLY A 13 -12.13 20.71 -10.27
C GLY A 13 -11.74 19.36 -10.87
N GLU A 14 -10.66 18.70 -10.44
CA GLU A 14 -10.35 17.32 -10.86
C GLU A 14 -10.29 16.40 -9.65
N GLU A 15 -10.95 15.24 -9.71
CA GLU A 15 -11.05 14.27 -8.60
C GLU A 15 -9.67 13.80 -8.10
N ASN A 16 -8.66 13.77 -8.97
CA ASN A 16 -7.29 13.35 -8.64
C ASN A 16 -6.27 14.51 -8.58
N SER A 17 -6.71 15.77 -8.60
CA SER A 17 -5.79 16.91 -8.53
C SER A 17 -5.01 16.90 -7.20
N PRO A 18 -3.71 17.24 -7.22
CA PRO A 18 -2.93 17.29 -6.00
C PRO A 18 -3.49 18.32 -5.02
N THR A 19 -3.44 17.98 -3.73
CA THR A 19 -3.94 18.84 -2.65
C THR A 19 -3.06 20.04 -2.36
N LYS A 20 -1.78 20.00 -2.75
CA LYS A 20 -0.83 21.12 -2.60
C LYS A 20 -0.44 21.69 -3.95
N ARG A 21 -0.44 23.03 -4.07
CA ARG A 21 -0.04 23.73 -5.30
C ARG A 21 1.36 23.34 -5.79
N ALA A 22 2.29 23.07 -4.87
CA ALA A 22 3.67 22.66 -5.21
C ALA A 22 3.78 21.33 -5.96
N LEU A 23 2.72 20.53 -5.96
CA LEU A 23 2.62 19.22 -6.62
C LEU A 23 1.89 19.29 -7.98
N VAL A 24 1.34 20.45 -8.35
CA VAL A 24 0.71 20.67 -9.66
C VAL A 24 1.74 20.47 -10.77
N GLY A 25 1.41 19.64 -11.76
CA GLY A 25 2.32 19.26 -12.85
C GLY A 25 3.43 18.28 -12.43
N LYS A 26 3.44 17.84 -11.17
CA LYS A 26 4.35 16.80 -10.64
C LYS A 26 3.62 15.54 -10.17
N SER A 27 2.29 15.54 -10.26
CA SER A 27 1.42 14.41 -9.92
C SER A 27 0.64 14.04 -11.18
N ASP A 28 0.52 12.74 -11.47
CA ASP A 28 -0.31 12.29 -12.58
C ASP A 28 -1.79 12.31 -12.17
N ALA A 29 -2.54 13.27 -12.72
CA ALA A 29 -3.99 13.36 -12.52
C ALA A 29 -4.76 12.18 -13.16
N ASN A 30 -4.12 11.40 -14.04
CA ASN A 30 -4.69 10.19 -14.63
C ASN A 30 -4.36 8.92 -13.84
N PHE A 31 -3.60 9.03 -12.75
CA PHE A 31 -3.40 7.92 -11.84
C PHE A 31 -4.65 7.75 -10.97
N ARG A 32 -5.31 6.59 -11.05
CA ARG A 32 -6.46 6.30 -10.20
C ARG A 32 -5.98 6.16 -8.76
N GLN A 33 -6.44 7.04 -7.88
CA GLN A 33 -6.14 7.00 -6.45
C GLN A 33 -6.86 5.84 -5.75
N PHE A 34 -7.59 6.08 -4.67
CA PHE A 34 -8.34 5.03 -3.99
C PHE A 34 -9.56 4.60 -4.81
N ASP A 35 -9.51 3.38 -5.34
CA ASP A 35 -10.61 2.73 -6.04
C ASP A 35 -10.38 1.22 -6.06
N MET A 36 -11.11 0.49 -5.23
CA MET A 36 -11.00 -0.96 -5.08
C MET A 36 -11.49 -1.74 -6.30
N THR A 37 -12.22 -1.07 -7.21
CA THR A 37 -12.68 -1.68 -8.46
C THR A 37 -11.59 -1.68 -9.53
N TYR A 38 -10.55 -0.88 -9.41
CA TYR A 38 -9.47 -0.80 -10.39
C TYR A 38 -8.28 -1.67 -9.98
N ALA A 39 -7.72 -2.42 -10.92
CA ALA A 39 -6.62 -3.34 -10.64
C ALA A 39 -5.33 -2.59 -10.28
N ASP A 40 -4.58 -3.13 -9.32
CA ASP A 40 -3.24 -2.65 -9.02
C ASP A 40 -2.24 -3.20 -10.04
N SER A 41 -2.41 -4.45 -10.46
CA SER A 41 -1.48 -5.17 -11.32
C SER A 41 -2.04 -5.56 -12.70
N ASP A 42 -1.14 -6.00 -13.58
CA ASP A 42 -1.50 -6.55 -14.89
C ASP A 42 -1.84 -8.05 -14.85
N ALA A 43 -1.86 -8.70 -13.68
CA ALA A 43 -2.00 -10.15 -13.55
C ALA A 43 -3.20 -10.70 -14.34
N TRP A 44 -4.37 -10.06 -14.21
CA TRP A 44 -5.59 -10.49 -14.91
C TRP A 44 -5.45 -10.46 -16.44
N LYS A 45 -4.74 -9.46 -16.99
CA LYS A 45 -4.45 -9.37 -18.42
C LYS A 45 -3.45 -10.44 -18.85
N LEU A 46 -2.34 -10.57 -18.12
CA LEU A 46 -1.25 -11.50 -18.43
C LEU A 46 -1.70 -12.96 -18.35
N LEU A 47 -2.65 -13.26 -17.47
CA LEU A 47 -3.23 -14.60 -17.28
C LEU A 47 -4.48 -14.85 -18.15
N ASN A 48 -4.86 -13.88 -19.00
CA ASN A 48 -6.04 -13.92 -19.87
C ASN A 48 -7.32 -14.28 -19.10
N ILE A 49 -7.57 -13.55 -18.02
CA ILE A 49 -8.75 -13.65 -17.16
C ILE A 49 -9.69 -12.50 -17.52
N SER A 50 -11.00 -12.74 -17.51
CA SER A 50 -11.99 -11.66 -17.64
C SER A 50 -12.03 -10.83 -16.35
N ALA A 51 -12.17 -9.52 -16.45
CA ALA A 51 -12.38 -8.67 -15.27
C ALA A 51 -13.57 -9.18 -14.45
N ALA A 52 -13.45 -9.15 -13.12
CA ALA A 52 -14.58 -9.46 -12.24
C ALA A 52 -15.78 -8.56 -12.55
N PRO A 53 -17.03 -8.97 -12.29
CA PRO A 53 -18.23 -8.19 -12.64
C PRO A 53 -18.21 -6.74 -12.16
N LYS A 54 -17.61 -6.46 -11.00
CA LYS A 54 -17.47 -5.11 -10.43
C LYS A 54 -16.09 -4.48 -10.66
N GLN A 55 -15.20 -5.11 -11.43
CA GLN A 55 -13.87 -4.58 -11.72
C GLN A 55 -13.90 -3.63 -12.92
N MET A 56 -13.32 -2.45 -12.74
CA MET A 56 -13.02 -1.51 -13.81
C MET A 56 -11.89 -2.08 -14.68
N ALA A 57 -12.16 -2.22 -15.98
CA ALA A 57 -11.22 -2.83 -16.92
C ALA A 57 -10.08 -1.89 -17.33
N THR A 58 -10.36 -0.59 -17.46
CA THR A 58 -9.36 0.42 -17.81
C THR A 58 -9.66 1.78 -17.18
N TYR A 59 -8.64 2.61 -17.01
CA TYR A 59 -8.77 3.98 -16.50
C TYR A 59 -7.89 4.99 -17.25
N GLY A 60 -8.29 6.27 -17.18
CA GLY A 60 -7.48 7.40 -17.64
C GLY A 60 -7.40 7.55 -19.16
N LYS A 61 -6.72 8.61 -19.61
CA LYS A 61 -6.58 8.98 -21.03
C LYS A 61 -5.94 7.90 -21.91
N ASN A 62 -5.13 7.03 -21.31
CA ASN A 62 -4.39 5.98 -22.01
C ASN A 62 -5.07 4.60 -21.92
N ALA A 63 -6.25 4.53 -21.29
CA ALA A 63 -6.97 3.28 -21.04
C ALA A 63 -6.08 2.21 -20.39
N ASP A 64 -5.34 2.59 -19.35
CA ASP A 64 -4.46 1.68 -18.61
C ASP A 64 -5.29 0.58 -17.96
N PRO A 65 -4.83 -0.69 -18.01
CA PRO A 65 -5.54 -1.80 -17.38
C PRO A 65 -5.31 -1.93 -15.87
N SER A 66 -4.33 -1.20 -15.32
CA SER A 66 -3.92 -1.25 -13.92
C SER A 66 -3.17 0.00 -13.47
N ARG A 67 -3.00 0.18 -12.16
CA ARG A 67 -2.15 1.26 -11.59
C ARG A 67 -0.69 1.09 -11.97
N VAL A 68 -0.18 -0.15 -11.97
CA VAL A 68 1.20 -0.44 -12.40
C VAL A 68 1.42 -0.11 -13.87
N SER A 69 0.46 -0.40 -14.76
CA SER A 69 0.57 -0.02 -16.17
C SER A 69 0.68 1.51 -16.34
N ALA A 70 -0.16 2.27 -15.61
CA ALA A 70 -0.13 3.73 -15.65
C ALA A 70 1.21 4.28 -15.15
N TRP A 71 1.68 3.82 -13.98
CA TRP A 71 2.95 4.21 -13.40
C TRP A 71 4.14 3.81 -14.28
N LYS A 72 4.16 2.58 -14.79
CA LYS A 72 5.27 2.06 -15.60
C LYS A 72 5.46 2.89 -16.87
N ARG A 73 4.37 3.30 -17.53
CA ARG A 73 4.47 4.20 -18.70
C ARG A 73 5.21 5.49 -18.33
N GLU A 74 4.84 6.14 -17.23
CA GLU A 74 5.49 7.37 -16.79
C GLU A 74 6.96 7.12 -16.37
N PHE A 75 7.21 6.01 -15.66
CA PHE A 75 8.56 5.58 -15.30
C PHE A 75 9.46 5.37 -16.53
N ASP A 76 8.95 4.70 -17.57
CA ASP A 76 9.67 4.49 -18.83
C ASP A 76 10.01 5.83 -19.52
N GLU A 77 9.12 6.83 -19.44
CA GLU A 77 9.39 8.19 -19.93
C GLU A 77 10.48 8.88 -19.12
N PHE A 78 10.48 8.76 -17.79
CA PHE A 78 11.54 9.28 -16.93
C PHE A 78 12.90 8.64 -17.23
N VAL A 79 12.93 7.32 -17.41
CA VAL A 79 14.14 6.57 -17.80
C VAL A 79 14.66 7.07 -19.15
N LYS A 80 13.77 7.19 -20.15
CA LYS A 80 14.13 7.66 -21.50
C LYS A 80 14.73 9.06 -21.48
N ASN A 81 14.18 9.95 -20.66
CA ASN A 81 14.58 11.35 -20.58
C ASN A 81 15.71 11.61 -19.57
N GLY A 82 16.10 10.60 -18.78
CA GLY A 82 17.14 10.71 -17.77
C GLY A 82 16.78 11.62 -16.59
N ASN A 83 15.49 11.76 -16.27
CA ASN A 83 14.97 12.76 -15.33
C ASN A 83 14.04 12.17 -14.26
N LEU A 84 14.30 10.94 -13.81
CA LEU A 84 13.56 10.33 -12.69
C LEU A 84 13.58 11.24 -11.44
N PRO A 85 12.42 11.50 -10.81
CA PRO A 85 12.37 12.26 -9.56
C PRO A 85 13.16 11.57 -8.44
N ALA A 86 13.77 12.37 -7.56
CA ALA A 86 14.46 11.84 -6.36
C ALA A 86 13.50 11.17 -5.36
N PHE A 87 12.22 11.56 -5.38
CA PHE A 87 11.17 10.97 -4.56
C PHE A 87 9.92 10.75 -5.40
N SER A 88 9.34 9.56 -5.30
CA SER A 88 8.06 9.19 -5.91
C SER A 88 7.22 8.46 -4.87
N MET A 89 5.93 8.79 -4.83
CA MET A 89 4.96 8.16 -3.95
C MET A 89 3.90 7.50 -4.82
N LEU A 90 3.65 6.23 -4.56
CA LEU A 90 2.63 5.44 -5.24
C LEU A 90 1.63 4.95 -4.21
N ARG A 91 0.40 4.72 -4.66
CA ARG A 91 -0.64 4.07 -3.85
C ARG A 91 -1.21 2.87 -4.59
N LEU A 92 -1.23 1.73 -3.93
CA LEU A 92 -1.79 0.48 -4.40
C LEU A 92 -2.81 0.02 -3.35
N PRO A 93 -4.09 0.42 -3.44
CA PRO A 93 -5.03 0.24 -2.35
C PRO A 93 -5.72 -1.13 -2.36
N ARG A 94 -5.47 -2.01 -3.35
CA ARG A 94 -6.38 -3.14 -3.60
C ARG A 94 -6.35 -4.20 -2.49
N ASP A 95 -5.33 -4.22 -1.66
CA ASP A 95 -5.24 -4.99 -0.42
C ASP A 95 -6.20 -4.57 0.70
N HIS A 96 -6.83 -3.38 0.66
CA HIS A 96 -7.99 -3.06 1.53
C HIS A 96 -9.17 -4.02 1.31
N THR A 97 -9.18 -4.72 0.18
CA THR A 97 -10.22 -5.66 -0.26
C THR A 97 -11.62 -5.05 -0.46
N SER A 98 -12.53 -5.82 -1.03
CA SER A 98 -13.97 -5.52 -1.06
C SER A 98 -14.75 -6.47 -0.13
N GLY A 99 -14.07 -7.01 0.88
CA GLY A 99 -14.60 -8.09 1.72
C GLY A 99 -15.16 -9.21 0.86
N THR A 100 -16.36 -9.67 1.20
CA THR A 100 -17.08 -10.73 0.47
C THR A 100 -18.19 -10.17 -0.42
N THR A 101 -18.13 -8.89 -0.78
CA THR A 101 -19.13 -8.22 -1.64
C THR A 101 -19.32 -8.98 -2.95
N GLU A 102 -20.55 -9.44 -3.22
CA GLU A 102 -20.90 -10.20 -4.43
C GLU A 102 -20.44 -9.48 -5.71
N GLY A 103 -19.82 -10.23 -6.62
CA GLY A 103 -19.36 -9.74 -7.93
C GLY A 103 -18.05 -8.95 -7.89
N ALA A 104 -17.51 -8.64 -6.71
CA ALA A 104 -16.14 -8.18 -6.57
C ALA A 104 -15.17 -9.36 -6.57
N SER A 105 -13.89 -9.11 -6.87
CA SER A 105 -12.82 -10.08 -6.66
C SER A 105 -12.78 -10.54 -5.18
N SER A 106 -12.39 -11.79 -4.93
CA SER A 106 -12.26 -12.27 -3.55
C SER A 106 -11.16 -11.51 -2.79
N PRO A 107 -11.19 -11.46 -1.44
CA PRO A 107 -10.10 -10.86 -0.66
C PRO A 107 -8.72 -11.42 -1.04
N ARG A 108 -8.64 -12.74 -1.25
CA ARG A 108 -7.41 -13.41 -1.66
C ARG A 108 -6.94 -12.97 -3.06
N ALA A 109 -7.86 -12.84 -4.02
CA ALA A 109 -7.54 -12.34 -5.35
C ALA A 109 -7.01 -10.90 -5.31
N MET A 110 -7.61 -10.06 -4.47
CA MET A 110 -7.26 -8.64 -4.34
C MET A 110 -5.89 -8.43 -3.69
N VAL A 111 -5.58 -9.17 -2.61
CA VAL A 111 -4.25 -9.17 -1.99
C VAL A 111 -3.20 -9.74 -2.95
N ALA A 112 -3.51 -10.80 -3.69
CA ALA A 112 -2.58 -11.37 -4.69
C ALA A 112 -2.32 -10.41 -5.87
N ASP A 113 -3.32 -9.63 -6.28
CA ASP A 113 -3.15 -8.57 -7.27
C ASP A 113 -2.24 -7.45 -6.74
N ASN A 114 -2.44 -6.99 -5.50
CA ASN A 114 -1.60 -5.99 -4.88
C ASN A 114 -0.14 -6.46 -4.70
N ASP A 115 0.07 -7.69 -4.19
CA ASP A 115 1.41 -8.28 -4.04
C ASP A 115 2.14 -8.39 -5.39
N TYR A 116 1.44 -8.81 -6.44
CA TYR A 116 2.01 -8.84 -7.78
C TYR A 116 2.33 -7.43 -8.30
N ALA A 117 1.50 -6.41 -8.00
CA ALA A 117 1.76 -5.03 -8.37
C ALA A 117 3.05 -4.50 -7.74
N VAL A 118 3.25 -4.74 -6.43
CA VAL A 118 4.52 -4.46 -5.74
C VAL A 118 5.67 -5.17 -6.43
N GLY A 119 5.51 -6.46 -6.74
CA GLY A 119 6.50 -7.25 -7.46
C GLY A 119 6.86 -6.65 -8.83
N GLN A 120 5.89 -6.20 -9.61
CA GLN A 120 6.09 -5.57 -10.92
C GLN A 120 6.84 -4.23 -10.80
N ILE A 121 6.59 -3.44 -9.76
CA ILE A 121 7.31 -2.19 -9.48
C ILE A 121 8.78 -2.49 -9.17
N VAL A 122 9.04 -3.44 -8.26
CA VAL A 122 10.41 -3.83 -7.88
C VAL A 122 11.15 -4.44 -9.08
N GLU A 123 10.49 -5.29 -9.87
CA GLU A 123 11.06 -5.81 -11.12
C GLU A 123 11.42 -4.67 -12.09
N THR A 124 10.52 -3.70 -12.29
CA THR A 124 10.76 -2.57 -13.19
C THR A 124 11.93 -1.70 -12.73
N ILE A 125 11.97 -1.33 -11.45
CA ILE A 125 13.04 -0.49 -10.88
C ILE A 125 14.37 -1.24 -10.91
N SER A 126 14.39 -2.52 -10.52
CA SER A 126 15.63 -3.31 -10.42
C SER A 126 16.26 -3.65 -11.78
N ASN A 127 15.48 -3.64 -12.85
CA ASN A 127 15.97 -3.74 -14.24
C ASN A 127 16.31 -2.38 -14.87
N SER A 128 16.12 -1.28 -14.15
CA SER A 128 16.40 0.08 -14.66
C SER A 128 17.84 0.52 -14.38
N PRO A 129 18.34 1.57 -15.06
CA PRO A 129 19.63 2.19 -14.74
C PRO A 129 19.71 2.76 -13.32
N TYR A 130 18.58 2.96 -12.64
CA TYR A 130 18.49 3.59 -11.33
C TYR A 130 18.58 2.61 -10.16
N TRP A 131 18.55 1.29 -10.40
CA TRP A 131 18.47 0.29 -9.33
C TRP A 131 19.55 0.48 -8.26
N LYS A 132 20.82 0.66 -8.70
CA LYS A 132 22.00 0.80 -7.83
C LYS A 132 22.01 2.03 -6.92
N SER A 133 21.03 2.92 -7.07
CA SER A 133 20.83 4.13 -6.27
C SER A 133 19.38 4.28 -5.78
N SER A 134 18.61 3.20 -5.74
CA SER A 134 17.20 3.22 -5.34
C SER A 134 16.99 2.65 -3.93
N ALA A 135 15.96 3.16 -3.27
CA ALA A 135 15.34 2.54 -2.09
C ALA A 135 13.83 2.61 -2.26
N ILE A 136 13.14 1.51 -1.97
CA ILE A 136 11.68 1.40 -2.01
C ILE A 136 11.24 1.12 -0.57
N VAL A 137 10.37 1.98 -0.04
CA VAL A 137 9.78 1.82 1.30
C VAL A 137 8.29 1.57 1.10
N ILE A 138 7.79 0.48 1.66
CA ILE A 138 6.39 0.06 1.57
C ILE A 138 5.84 -0.01 2.98
N VAL A 139 4.73 0.67 3.20
CA VAL A 139 3.98 0.72 4.45
C VAL A 139 2.49 0.75 4.12
N GLU A 140 1.67 0.22 5.01
CA GLU A 140 0.21 0.40 4.96
C GLU A 140 -0.18 1.79 5.51
N ASP A 141 -1.39 2.26 5.16
CA ASP A 141 -1.94 3.49 5.73
C ASP A 141 -2.42 3.28 7.18
N ASP A 142 -2.95 2.11 7.51
CA ASP A 142 -3.26 1.65 8.85
C ASP A 142 -3.08 0.13 9.05
N ALA A 143 -3.41 -0.38 10.25
CA ALA A 143 -3.38 -1.80 10.58
C ALA A 143 -4.79 -2.45 10.55
N GLN A 144 -5.81 -1.71 10.12
CA GLN A 144 -7.22 -2.07 10.10
C GLN A 144 -7.72 -2.64 11.44
N ASN A 145 -7.12 -2.26 12.58
CA ASN A 145 -7.43 -2.80 13.90
C ASN A 145 -7.50 -4.35 13.89
N GLY A 146 -6.59 -4.96 13.13
CA GLY A 146 -6.63 -6.36 12.75
C GLY A 146 -6.30 -7.33 13.88
N TYR A 147 -6.48 -8.62 13.60
CA TYR A 147 -6.12 -9.69 14.54
C TYR A 147 -4.61 -9.93 14.54
N ASP A 148 -3.91 -9.26 15.44
CA ASP A 148 -2.48 -9.45 15.69
C ASP A 148 -2.23 -9.93 17.13
N HIS A 149 -1.30 -10.85 17.30
CA HIS A 149 -0.98 -11.44 18.61
C HIS A 149 -0.08 -10.57 19.49
N VAL A 150 0.55 -9.54 18.91
CA VAL A 150 1.36 -8.55 19.62
C VAL A 150 0.54 -7.29 19.84
N ASP A 151 0.02 -6.65 18.79
CA ASP A 151 -0.80 -5.44 18.95
C ASP A 151 -1.60 -5.15 17.69
N ALA A 152 -2.87 -4.78 17.83
CA ALA A 152 -3.78 -4.47 16.72
C ALA A 152 -3.36 -3.23 15.89
N HIS A 153 -2.41 -2.42 16.37
CA HIS A 153 -1.80 -1.32 15.61
C HIS A 153 -0.52 -1.74 14.88
N ARG A 154 -0.01 -2.97 15.09
CA ARG A 154 1.17 -3.45 14.37
C ARG A 154 0.80 -3.69 12.90
N SER A 155 1.54 -3.06 12.00
CA SER A 155 1.42 -3.25 10.56
C SER A 155 2.71 -3.82 9.95
N ILE A 156 2.67 -4.12 8.66
CA ILE A 156 3.83 -4.60 7.89
C ILE A 156 4.60 -3.40 7.31
N ALA A 157 5.90 -3.60 7.13
CA ALA A 157 6.74 -2.66 6.40
C ALA A 157 7.83 -3.42 5.64
N PHE A 158 8.11 -2.99 4.41
CA PHE A 158 9.20 -3.53 3.60
C PHE A 158 10.13 -2.40 3.17
N VAL A 159 11.44 -2.67 3.22
CA VAL A 159 12.46 -1.78 2.65
C VAL A 159 13.31 -2.57 1.67
N ILE A 160 13.29 -2.17 0.41
CA ILE A 160 13.92 -2.87 -0.70
C ILE A 160 14.97 -1.96 -1.33
N SER A 161 16.23 -2.37 -1.32
CA SER A 161 17.35 -1.60 -1.87
C SER A 161 18.55 -2.51 -2.13
N PRO A 162 19.40 -2.23 -3.12
CA PRO A 162 20.65 -2.98 -3.29
C PRO A 162 21.65 -2.78 -2.16
N PHE A 163 21.43 -1.79 -1.27
CA PHE A 163 22.21 -1.54 -0.07
C PHE A 163 21.77 -2.36 1.14
N ILE A 164 20.72 -3.19 1.00
CA ILE A 164 20.19 -4.04 2.07
C ILE A 164 20.55 -5.49 1.75
N GLU A 165 21.06 -6.21 2.74
CA GLU A 165 21.37 -7.63 2.61
C GLU A 165 20.09 -8.45 2.34
N ARG A 166 20.17 -9.39 1.41
CA ARG A 166 19.02 -10.22 1.03
C ARG A 166 18.57 -11.06 2.23
N GLY A 167 17.26 -11.06 2.51
CA GLY A 167 16.69 -11.83 3.60
C GLY A 167 16.89 -11.20 4.99
N THR A 168 17.26 -9.92 5.06
CA THR A 168 17.32 -9.18 6.32
C THR A 168 15.93 -9.13 6.98
N HIS A 169 15.85 -9.61 8.22
CA HIS A 169 14.69 -9.41 9.10
C HIS A 169 15.04 -8.32 10.11
N TYR A 170 14.23 -7.25 10.13
CA TYR A 170 14.39 -6.13 11.05
C TYR A 170 13.42 -6.28 12.22
N ASP A 171 13.95 -6.57 13.40
CA ASP A 171 13.19 -6.95 14.61
C ASP A 171 13.11 -5.84 15.67
N ARG A 172 13.61 -4.63 15.35
CA ARG A 172 13.54 -3.47 16.23
C ARG A 172 12.24 -2.71 16.02
N PHE A 173 11.78 -2.04 17.07
CA PHE A 173 10.64 -1.15 16.98
C PHE A 173 10.87 -0.06 15.92
N GLY A 174 9.86 0.12 15.07
CA GLY A 174 9.79 1.19 14.09
C GLY A 174 8.31 1.52 13.85
N ASN A 175 8.07 2.76 13.46
CA ASN A 175 6.75 3.27 13.11
C ASN A 175 6.84 4.07 11.80
N THR A 176 5.73 4.69 11.39
CA THR A 176 5.70 5.52 10.17
C THR A 176 6.66 6.71 10.24
N ASP A 177 6.88 7.30 11.42
CA ASP A 177 7.90 8.34 11.61
C ASP A 177 9.32 7.81 11.39
N SER A 178 9.59 6.54 11.74
CA SER A 178 10.88 5.88 11.49
C SER A 178 11.13 5.71 9.99
N ALA A 179 10.09 5.37 9.23
CA ALA A 179 10.15 5.29 7.77
C ALA A 179 10.38 6.68 7.14
N LEU A 180 9.62 7.69 7.59
CA LEU A 180 9.79 9.09 7.14
C LEU A 180 11.21 9.59 7.42
N ARG A 181 11.71 9.35 8.63
CA ARG A 181 13.06 9.73 9.04
C ARG A 181 14.13 9.05 8.17
N THR A 182 13.96 7.78 7.82
CA THR A 182 14.84 7.10 6.87
C THR A 182 14.82 7.76 5.49
N ILE A 183 13.65 8.11 4.96
CA ILE A 183 13.52 8.78 3.66
C ILE A 183 14.22 10.14 3.67
N GLU A 184 14.03 10.93 4.72
CA GLU A 184 14.70 12.23 4.89
C GLU A 184 16.22 12.09 4.84
N LEU A 185 16.78 11.14 5.59
CA LEU A 185 18.22 10.91 5.65
C LEU A 185 18.79 10.47 4.30
N LEU A 186 18.08 9.59 3.57
CA LEU A 186 18.49 9.16 2.23
C LEU A 186 18.47 10.31 1.21
N LEU A 187 17.54 11.25 1.35
CA LEU A 187 17.40 12.41 0.47
C LEU A 187 18.19 13.65 0.92
N GLY A 188 18.84 13.60 2.10
CA GLY A 188 19.52 14.75 2.69
C GLY A 188 18.57 15.88 3.10
N LEU A 189 17.33 15.55 3.48
CA LEU A 189 16.32 16.50 3.91
C LEU A 189 16.36 16.72 5.44
N PRO A 190 16.02 17.92 5.93
CA PRO A 190 15.79 18.14 7.35
C PRO A 190 14.48 17.48 7.80
N PRO A 191 14.34 17.17 9.11
CA PRO A 191 13.08 16.71 9.66
C PRO A 191 11.97 17.75 9.46
N MET A 192 10.74 17.30 9.23
CA MET A 192 9.60 18.19 9.04
C MET A 192 9.07 18.75 10.37
N ASN A 193 9.20 18.00 11.46
CA ASN A 193 8.71 18.40 12.79
C ASN A 193 9.48 17.70 13.93
N ALA A 194 8.90 17.61 15.14
CA ALA A 194 9.56 16.98 16.28
C ALA A 194 9.43 15.44 16.30
N TYR A 195 8.38 14.88 15.68
CA TYR A 195 8.11 13.45 15.63
C TYR A 195 9.16 12.73 14.77
N ASP A 196 9.37 13.18 13.53
CA ASP A 196 10.40 12.63 12.64
C ASP A 196 11.82 12.96 13.13
N ALA A 197 12.06 14.14 13.71
CA ALA A 197 13.35 14.50 14.29
C ALA A 197 13.77 13.56 15.43
N GLY A 198 12.81 13.11 16.25
CA GLY A 198 13.03 12.20 17.38
C GLY A 198 12.98 10.71 17.02
N ALA A 199 12.51 10.36 15.81
CA ALA A 199 12.37 8.97 15.39
C ALA A 199 13.72 8.30 15.10
N ALA A 200 13.83 7.02 15.45
CA ALA A 200 14.96 6.20 15.05
C ALA A 200 14.79 5.78 13.58
N PRO A 201 15.79 5.97 12.69
CA PRO A 201 15.68 5.49 11.32
C PRO A 201 15.75 3.96 11.27
N LEU A 202 15.15 3.38 10.23
CA LEU A 202 15.28 1.95 9.89
C LEU A 202 16.75 1.64 9.54
N ALA A 203 17.48 1.07 10.50
CA ALA A 203 18.92 0.82 10.42
C ALA A 203 19.25 -0.46 9.64
N VAL A 204 18.82 -0.53 8.36
CA VAL A 204 18.98 -1.71 7.48
C VAL A 204 19.97 -1.50 6.34
N PHE A 205 20.43 -0.26 6.11
CA PHE A 205 21.29 0.09 4.98
C PHE A 205 22.78 -0.13 5.28
N GLY A 206 23.45 -0.83 4.38
CA GLY A 206 24.91 -0.93 4.35
C GLY A 206 25.57 0.20 3.57
N SER A 207 26.90 0.30 3.65
CA SER A 207 27.67 1.36 2.97
C SER A 207 27.94 1.10 1.48
N ARG A 208 27.54 -0.06 0.96
CA ARG A 208 27.80 -0.51 -0.43
C ARG A 208 26.60 -1.25 -0.98
N ALA A 209 26.35 -1.06 -2.27
CA ALA A 209 25.34 -1.80 -3.01
C ALA A 209 25.85 -3.22 -3.32
N ASN A 210 25.43 -4.20 -2.50
CA ASN A 210 25.87 -5.60 -2.59
C ASN A 210 24.75 -6.55 -3.06
N ASN A 211 23.50 -6.10 -3.04
CA ASN A 211 22.32 -6.87 -3.46
C ASN A 211 21.78 -6.33 -4.79
N THR A 212 22.61 -6.36 -5.85
CA THR A 212 22.30 -5.67 -7.12
C THR A 212 21.61 -6.54 -8.16
N GLU A 213 21.29 -7.79 -7.85
CA GLU A 213 20.60 -8.68 -8.79
C GLU A 213 19.19 -8.16 -9.08
N PRO A 214 18.77 -8.07 -10.35
CA PRO A 214 17.40 -7.73 -10.68
C PRO A 214 16.40 -8.72 -10.07
N TYR A 215 15.28 -8.19 -9.60
CA TYR A 215 14.17 -8.99 -9.08
C TYR A 215 13.23 -9.40 -10.21
N LYS A 216 12.66 -10.61 -10.09
CA LYS A 216 11.60 -11.09 -10.98
C LYS A 216 10.30 -11.20 -10.19
N ALA A 217 9.26 -10.48 -10.62
CA ALA A 217 7.94 -10.57 -10.01
C ALA A 217 7.39 -12.00 -10.11
N ILE A 218 6.85 -12.50 -8.99
CA ILE A 218 6.28 -13.84 -8.89
C ILE A 218 4.81 -13.77 -9.29
N MET A 219 4.47 -14.34 -10.45
CA MET A 219 3.09 -14.36 -10.93
C MET A 219 2.19 -15.18 -9.98
N PRO A 220 1.08 -14.60 -9.48
CA PRO A 220 0.11 -15.34 -8.67
C PRO A 220 -0.61 -16.42 -9.49
N ALA A 221 -1.14 -17.42 -8.80
CA ALA A 221 -1.85 -18.52 -9.44
C ALA A 221 -3.12 -18.00 -10.16
N ARG A 222 -3.37 -18.55 -11.36
CA ARG A 222 -4.48 -18.11 -12.23
C ARG A 222 -5.85 -18.25 -11.57
N ASP A 223 -6.05 -19.34 -10.85
CA ASP A 223 -7.27 -19.61 -10.11
C ASP A 223 -7.50 -18.57 -9.01
N ILE A 224 -6.45 -18.17 -8.28
CA ILE A 224 -6.54 -17.11 -7.27
C ILE A 224 -6.99 -15.79 -7.89
N ILE A 225 -6.33 -15.32 -8.97
CA ILE A 225 -6.68 -14.04 -9.61
C ILE A 225 -8.09 -14.07 -10.22
N ALA A 226 -8.56 -15.24 -10.66
CA ALA A 226 -9.89 -15.41 -11.23
C ALA A 226 -11.01 -15.52 -10.17
N GLU A 227 -10.70 -15.52 -8.88
CA GLU A 227 -11.71 -15.66 -7.83
C GLU A 227 -12.60 -14.42 -7.70
N VAL A 228 -13.91 -14.67 -7.74
CA VAL A 228 -14.97 -13.68 -7.59
C VAL A 228 -15.89 -14.13 -6.47
N ASN A 229 -16.27 -13.19 -5.60
CA ASN A 229 -17.23 -13.43 -4.54
C ASN A 229 -18.61 -13.75 -5.13
N THR A 230 -19.20 -14.86 -4.67
CA THR A 230 -20.56 -15.29 -5.02
C THR A 230 -21.57 -14.77 -3.97
N PRO A 231 -22.89 -14.80 -4.25
CA PRO A 231 -23.91 -14.48 -3.24
C PRO A 231 -23.85 -15.34 -1.97
N SER A 232 -23.21 -16.52 -2.06
CA SER A 232 -23.07 -17.47 -0.95
C SER A 232 -21.81 -17.24 -0.11
N ALA A 233 -20.97 -16.25 -0.46
CA ALA A 233 -19.79 -15.93 0.33
C ALA A 233 -20.19 -15.51 1.75
N PRO A 234 -19.36 -15.79 2.78
CA PRO A 234 -19.69 -15.45 4.15
C PRO A 234 -20.04 -13.98 4.30
N GLN A 235 -21.24 -13.68 4.79
CA GLN A 235 -21.69 -12.31 5.06
C GLN A 235 -21.63 -11.36 3.84
N ALA A 236 -21.85 -11.89 2.62
CA ALA A 236 -21.74 -11.13 1.38
C ALA A 236 -22.65 -9.88 1.33
N ARG A 237 -23.86 -9.98 1.89
CA ARG A 237 -24.81 -8.86 1.94
C ARG A 237 -24.33 -7.77 2.89
N GLU A 238 -23.88 -8.15 4.07
CA GLU A 238 -23.34 -7.24 5.07
C GLU A 238 -22.08 -6.54 4.55
N SER A 239 -21.19 -7.30 3.87
CA SER A 239 -19.99 -6.75 3.23
C SER A 239 -20.34 -5.65 2.22
N ALA A 240 -21.38 -5.86 1.41
CA ALA A 240 -21.82 -4.88 0.41
C ALA A 240 -22.44 -3.61 1.02
N LEU A 241 -22.92 -3.67 2.27
CA LEU A 241 -23.53 -2.54 2.96
C LEU A 241 -22.52 -1.65 3.68
N ILE A 242 -21.41 -2.23 4.18
CA ILE A 242 -20.41 -1.49 4.96
C ILE A 242 -19.26 -0.96 4.11
N LEU A 243 -19.07 -1.47 2.89
CA LEU A 243 -17.93 -1.09 2.05
C LEU A 243 -18.34 -0.13 0.93
N ASN A 244 -17.50 0.88 0.74
CA ASN A 244 -17.53 1.79 -0.39
C ASN A 244 -16.19 1.66 -1.11
N PRO A 245 -16.16 1.15 -2.36
CA PRO A 245 -14.91 0.91 -3.05
C PRO A 245 -14.15 2.19 -3.42
N LEU A 246 -14.75 3.37 -3.26
CA LEU A 246 -14.16 4.67 -3.57
C LEU A 246 -13.74 5.46 -2.32
N LYS A 247 -13.78 4.85 -1.13
CA LYS A 247 -13.42 5.50 0.13
C LYS A 247 -12.68 4.53 1.05
N GLU A 248 -11.55 4.98 1.57
CA GLU A 248 -10.70 4.29 2.53
C GLU A 248 -11.51 3.87 3.76
N GLU A 249 -12.05 4.89 4.43
CA GLU A 249 -12.80 4.78 5.69
C GLU A 249 -14.29 4.54 5.41
N SER A 250 -14.60 3.36 4.89
CA SER A 250 -15.95 3.07 4.39
C SER A 250 -16.89 2.43 5.41
N GLY A 251 -16.38 1.71 6.42
CA GLY A 251 -17.19 1.04 7.43
C GLY A 251 -16.39 0.63 8.68
N PRO A 252 -17.02 -0.03 9.67
CA PRO A 252 -16.34 -0.42 10.89
C PRO A 252 -15.35 -1.58 10.69
N ASP A 253 -14.09 -1.37 11.08
CA ASP A 253 -13.00 -2.34 10.98
C ASP A 253 -13.33 -3.69 11.62
N GLU A 254 -14.00 -3.71 12.78
CA GLU A 254 -14.43 -4.94 13.45
C GLU A 254 -15.22 -5.86 12.51
N LYS A 255 -16.13 -5.25 11.75
CA LYS A 255 -17.05 -6.00 10.91
C LYS A 255 -16.35 -6.50 9.67
N LEU A 256 -15.47 -5.69 9.08
CA LEU A 256 -14.64 -6.13 7.96
C LEU A 256 -13.72 -7.27 8.37
N ASN A 257 -13.02 -7.15 9.51
CA ASN A 257 -12.16 -8.19 10.04
C ASN A 257 -12.89 -9.51 10.29
N GLU A 258 -14.11 -9.46 10.84
CA GLU A 258 -14.95 -10.66 10.98
C GLU A 258 -15.25 -11.29 9.61
N ILE A 259 -15.69 -10.50 8.63
CA ILE A 259 -16.00 -10.97 7.28
C ILE A 259 -14.79 -11.65 6.64
N LEU A 260 -13.62 -11.00 6.71
CA LEU A 260 -12.36 -11.51 6.18
C LEU A 260 -11.96 -12.82 6.88
N TRP A 261 -12.01 -12.85 8.21
CA TRP A 261 -11.72 -14.06 8.99
C TRP A 261 -12.62 -15.22 8.60
N ARG A 262 -13.93 -14.99 8.49
CA ARG A 262 -14.89 -16.02 8.05
C ARG A 262 -14.62 -16.48 6.62
N SER A 263 -14.21 -15.57 5.74
CA SER A 263 -13.90 -15.90 4.34
C SER A 263 -12.67 -16.81 4.21
N VAL A 264 -11.65 -16.64 5.06
CA VAL A 264 -10.38 -17.37 4.98
C VAL A 264 -10.34 -18.59 5.91
N LYS A 265 -10.87 -18.45 7.13
CA LYS A 265 -10.76 -19.44 8.21
C LYS A 265 -12.09 -20.18 8.49
N GLY A 266 -13.17 -19.80 7.81
CA GLY A 266 -14.49 -20.41 7.98
C GLY A 266 -15.00 -20.30 9.42
N ASN A 267 -15.31 -21.45 10.02
CA ASN A 267 -15.86 -21.52 11.38
C ASN A 267 -14.81 -21.49 12.48
N ALA A 268 -13.54 -21.27 12.17
CA ALA A 268 -12.51 -21.12 13.19
C ALA A 268 -12.88 -20.02 14.21
N PRO A 269 -12.54 -20.18 15.50
CA PRO A 269 -12.74 -19.14 16.50
C PRO A 269 -12.07 -17.83 16.06
N ILE A 270 -12.76 -16.72 16.28
CA ILE A 270 -12.22 -15.38 16.01
C ILE A 270 -11.19 -15.07 17.12
N PRO A 271 -9.95 -14.67 16.79
CA PRO A 271 -8.96 -14.29 17.80
C PRO A 271 -9.42 -13.09 18.61
N GLN A 272 -8.98 -13.01 19.86
CA GLN A 272 -9.10 -11.77 20.61
C GLN A 272 -8.09 -10.76 20.09
N ARG A 273 -8.53 -9.52 19.92
CA ARG A 273 -7.65 -8.39 19.61
C ARG A 273 -6.80 -8.07 20.83
N GLN A 274 -5.52 -7.85 20.60
CA GLN A 274 -4.58 -7.37 21.61
C GLN A 274 -4.33 -5.88 21.34
N HIS A 275 -4.37 -5.06 22.38
CA HIS A 275 -3.92 -3.67 22.30
C HIS A 275 -3.25 -3.30 23.63
N PHE A 276 -2.01 -2.85 23.57
CA PHE A 276 -1.25 -2.44 24.75
C PHE A 276 -1.21 -0.92 24.80
N LEU A 277 -1.82 -0.36 25.85
CA LEU A 277 -1.47 0.99 26.30
C LEU A 277 -0.22 0.84 27.15
N PHE A 278 0.93 1.28 26.66
CA PHE A 278 2.09 1.52 27.52
C PHE A 278 1.78 2.74 28.40
N ALA A 279 0.96 2.55 29.43
CA ALA A 279 0.97 3.46 30.56
C ALA A 279 2.33 3.26 31.23
N ALA A 280 3.15 4.30 31.28
CA ALA A 280 4.25 4.31 32.24
C ALA A 280 3.61 4.11 33.61
N THR A 281 3.79 2.93 34.21
CA THR A 281 3.45 2.75 35.61
C THR A 281 4.37 3.72 36.36
N GLU A 282 3.78 4.69 37.05
CA GLU A 282 4.49 5.43 38.08
C GLU A 282 5.18 4.39 38.95
N ALA A 283 6.50 4.51 39.07
CA ALA A 283 7.20 3.81 40.13
C ALA A 283 6.58 4.36 41.43
N ASP A 284 5.94 3.49 42.21
CA ASP A 284 5.68 3.79 43.61
C ASP A 284 7.05 4.04 44.25
N ASP A 285 7.42 5.31 44.38
CA ASP A 285 8.48 5.78 45.27
C ASP A 285 7.97 5.54 46.71
N ASP A 286 7.99 4.29 47.16
CA ASP A 286 7.94 3.93 48.57
C ASP A 286 9.34 4.19 49.16
N ASP A 287 9.65 5.47 49.37
CA ASP A 287 10.68 5.93 50.31
C ASP A 287 10.03 6.09 51.70
N ASP A 288 10.28 5.12 52.59
CA ASP A 288 10.22 5.25 54.06
C ASP A 288 11.46 4.58 54.69
#